data_AF-A0A2G9YYP2-F1
#
_entry.id   AF-A0A2G9YYP2-F1
#
_cell.length_a   1.000
_cell.length_b   1.000
_cell.length_c   1.000
_cell.angle_alpha   90.00
_cell.angle_beta   90.00
_cell.angle_gamma   90.00
#
_symmetry.space_group_name_H-M   'P 1'
#
loop_
_entity.id
_entity.type
_entity.pdbx_description
1 polymer ?
#
loop_
_entity_poly.entity_id
_entity_poly.type
_entity_poly.pdbx_seq_one_letter_code
_entity_poly.pdbx_strand_id
1 'polypeptide(L)'
;MNDSLFVLIIFLIVAAGVGTTFFLLRKSRTDEKQSDAIEDLKIRLAEMTGILKEMRGSVDGTSRAMQDQMHSFTKEATQIREDLKQVQEVVKDVSSFQEIFKSPKLKGQWGEASLEHILSQHFPQELYKKQYLFSSGEQVDAILKLPDSRILPIDAKFPSENFEKMINTASETEKNFYKKTFLEDVKFKINDIASKYILPSEGTV
;
A
#
# COMPACT_ATOMS: atom_id res chain seq x y z
N MET A 1 47.79 94.17 36.89
CA MET A 1 47.44 92.75 37.14
C MET A 1 46.18 92.32 36.36
N ASN A 2 45.78 93.04 35.30
CA ASN A 2 44.49 92.84 34.61
C ASN A 2 44.64 92.28 33.18
N ASP A 3 45.78 92.44 32.52
CA ASP A 3 45.98 91.98 31.12
C ASP A 3 46.10 90.45 31.01
N SER A 4 46.80 89.80 31.94
CA SER A 4 46.92 88.33 31.98
C SER A 4 45.58 87.63 32.25
N LEU A 5 44.66 88.30 32.96
CA LEU A 5 43.33 87.77 33.25
C LEU A 5 42.44 87.79 31.99
N PHE A 6 42.57 88.83 31.16
CA PHE A 6 41.79 88.97 29.93
C PHE A 6 42.19 87.94 28.87
N VAL A 7 43.50 87.67 28.72
CA VAL A 7 44.02 86.65 27.80
C VAL A 7 43.55 85.24 28.19
N LEU A 8 43.48 84.95 29.50
CA LEU A 8 43.05 83.64 30.00
C LEU A 8 41.55 83.40 29.78
N ILE A 9 40.72 84.45 29.88
CA ILE A 9 39.28 84.38 29.56
C ILE A 9 39.06 84.12 28.06
N ILE A 10 39.79 84.82 27.18
CA ILE A 10 39.68 84.60 25.72
C ILE A 10 40.10 83.17 25.37
N PHE A 11 41.18 82.66 25.97
CA PHE A 11 41.62 81.28 25.73
C PHE A 11 40.57 80.25 26.18
N LEU A 12 39.92 80.46 27.33
CA LEU A 12 38.83 79.59 27.81
C LEU A 12 37.61 79.62 26.88
N ILE A 13 37.25 80.78 26.33
CA ILE A 13 36.13 80.91 25.38
C ILE A 13 36.45 80.18 24.08
N VAL A 14 37.67 80.33 23.56
CA VAL A 14 38.10 79.63 22.33
C VAL A 14 38.17 78.12 22.56
N ALA A 15 38.73 77.67 23.70
CA ALA A 15 38.79 76.26 24.05
C ALA A 15 37.38 75.65 24.23
N ALA A 16 36.44 76.37 24.83
CA ALA A 16 35.04 75.95 24.94
C ALA A 16 34.34 75.91 23.56
N GLY A 17 34.61 76.87 22.68
CA GLY A 17 34.07 76.90 21.32
C GLY A 17 34.58 75.75 20.45
N VAL A 18 35.88 75.43 20.53
CA VAL A 18 36.48 74.28 19.83
C VAL A 18 35.99 72.97 20.44
N GLY A 19 35.84 72.88 21.77
CA GLY A 19 35.29 71.72 22.45
C GLY A 19 33.85 71.43 22.05
N THR A 20 33.00 72.46 21.96
CA THR A 20 31.59 72.30 21.55
C THR A 20 31.46 71.92 20.08
N THR A 21 32.23 72.54 19.17
CA THR A 21 32.23 72.15 17.75
C THR A 21 32.76 70.74 17.53
N PHE A 22 33.83 70.34 18.23
CA PHE A 22 34.34 68.97 18.20
C PHE A 22 33.32 67.96 18.75
N PHE A 23 32.64 68.31 19.84
CA PHE A 23 31.59 67.48 20.44
C PHE A 23 30.37 67.34 19.52
N LEU A 24 29.94 68.41 18.86
CA LEU A 24 28.84 68.39 17.90
C LEU A 24 29.17 67.58 16.63
N LEU A 25 30.39 67.72 16.09
CA LEU A 25 30.85 66.92 14.94
C LEU A 25 30.98 65.43 15.29
N ARG A 26 31.45 65.10 16.50
CA ARG A 26 31.53 63.71 16.97
C ARG A 26 30.14 63.11 17.26
N LYS A 27 29.21 63.91 17.78
CA LYS A 27 27.82 63.49 18.02
C LYS A 27 27.08 63.22 16.72
N SER A 28 27.17 64.12 15.74
CA SER A 28 26.54 63.96 14.42
C SER A 28 26.99 62.69 13.70
N ARG A 29 28.28 62.33 13.77
CA ARG A 29 28.81 61.09 13.17
C ARG A 29 28.37 59.81 13.90
N THR A 30 28.05 59.92 15.19
CA THR A 30 27.59 58.78 16.00
C THR A 30 26.11 58.53 15.75
N ASP A 31 25.31 59.60 15.67
CA ASP A 31 23.87 59.52 15.36
C ASP A 31 23.62 59.00 13.94
N GLU A 32 24.43 59.40 12.94
CA GLU A 32 24.35 58.90 11.55
C GLU A 32 24.67 57.39 11.46
N LYS A 33 25.78 56.95 12.07
CA LYS A 33 26.14 55.51 12.14
C LYS A 33 25.12 54.69 12.93
N GLN A 34 24.51 55.27 13.95
CA GLN A 34 23.48 54.60 14.74
C GLN A 34 22.16 54.52 13.96
N SER A 35 21.83 55.52 13.15
CA SER A 35 20.68 55.50 12.24
C SER A 35 20.80 54.41 11.18
N ASP A 36 21.95 54.31 10.51
CA ASP A 36 22.21 53.28 9.49
C ASP A 36 22.15 51.86 10.09
N ALA A 37 22.71 51.68 11.29
CA ALA A 37 22.65 50.40 12.00
C ALA A 37 21.22 50.02 12.42
N ILE A 38 20.39 51.00 12.79
CA ILE A 38 18.98 50.79 13.11
C ILE A 38 18.17 50.47 11.85
N GLU A 39 18.51 51.06 10.71
CA GLU A 39 17.86 50.79 9.43
C GLU A 39 18.18 49.39 8.90
N ASP A 40 19.45 48.96 8.96
CA ASP A 40 19.85 47.57 8.66
C ASP A 40 19.15 46.56 9.58
N LEU A 41 19.02 46.89 10.88
CA LEU A 41 18.27 46.05 11.83
C LEU A 41 16.78 45.93 11.46
N LYS A 42 16.14 47.02 11.03
CA LYS A 42 14.74 47.01 10.59
C LYS A 42 14.57 46.15 9.33
N ILE A 43 15.49 46.23 8.39
CA ILE A 43 15.47 45.43 7.16
C ILE A 43 15.61 43.94 7.51
N ARG A 44 16.59 43.57 8.34
CA ARG A 44 16.77 42.18 8.81
C ARG A 44 15.55 41.63 9.57
N LEU A 45 14.89 42.47 10.38
CA LEU A 45 13.67 42.08 11.09
C LEU A 45 12.48 41.88 10.13
N ALA A 46 12.37 42.70 9.09
CA ALA A 46 11.35 42.55 8.04
C ALA A 46 11.58 41.27 7.22
N GLU A 47 12.83 40.95 6.87
CA GLU A 47 13.19 39.70 6.19
C GLU A 47 12.91 38.48 7.08
N MET A 48 13.30 38.51 8.35
CA MET A 48 12.99 37.43 9.30
C MET A 48 11.48 37.21 9.45
N THR A 49 10.68 38.28 9.52
CA THR A 49 9.21 38.14 9.61
C THR A 49 8.61 37.59 8.33
N GLY A 50 9.17 37.91 7.16
CA GLY A 50 8.81 37.29 5.88
C GLY A 50 9.09 35.79 5.86
N ILE A 51 10.31 35.39 6.24
CA ILE A 51 10.74 33.99 6.31
C ILE A 51 9.88 33.19 7.31
N LEU A 52 9.56 33.76 8.47
CA LEU A 52 8.70 33.12 9.46
C LEU A 52 7.27 32.92 8.95
N LYS A 53 6.74 33.87 8.16
CA LYS A 53 5.41 33.76 7.56
C LYS A 53 5.36 32.65 6.49
N GLU A 54 6.41 32.53 5.69
CA GLU A 54 6.55 31.47 4.68
C GLU A 54 6.74 30.09 5.34
N MET A 55 7.57 30.00 6.38
CA MET A 55 7.69 28.79 7.21
C MET A 55 6.37 28.37 7.81
N ARG A 56 5.59 29.31 8.37
CA ARG A 56 4.26 29.01 8.93
C ARG A 56 3.31 28.47 7.85
N GLY A 57 3.30 29.07 6.66
CA GLY A 57 2.50 28.59 5.54
C GLY A 57 2.88 27.18 5.07
N SER A 58 4.18 26.89 5.00
CA SER A 58 4.70 25.57 4.62
C SER A 58 4.42 24.49 5.69
N VAL A 59 4.53 24.84 6.98
CA VAL A 59 4.18 23.95 8.10
C VAL A 59 2.67 23.68 8.13
N ASP A 60 1.83 24.69 7.93
CA ASP A 60 0.37 24.51 7.85
C ASP A 60 -0.04 23.64 6.66
N GLY A 61 0.62 23.79 5.51
CA GLY A 61 0.42 22.94 4.33
C GLY A 61 0.86 21.50 4.54
N THR A 62 2.03 21.30 5.15
CA THR A 62 2.57 19.97 5.49
C THR A 62 1.70 19.27 6.53
N SER A 63 1.21 20.00 7.53
CA SER A 63 0.31 19.50 8.57
C SER A 63 -1.02 19.00 7.98
N ARG A 64 -1.61 19.76 7.05
CA ARG A 64 -2.84 19.33 6.34
C ARG A 64 -2.63 18.09 5.49
N ALA A 65 -1.53 18.05 4.72
CA ALA A 65 -1.19 16.87 3.91
C ALA A 65 -0.97 15.62 4.78
N MET A 66 -0.33 15.78 5.94
CA MET A 66 -0.14 14.71 6.92
C MET A 66 -1.47 14.25 7.54
N GLN A 67 -2.39 15.17 7.81
CA GLN A 67 -3.72 14.85 8.34
C GLN A 67 -4.57 14.10 7.30
N ASP A 68 -4.57 14.52 6.04
CA ASP A 68 -5.26 13.85 4.94
C ASP A 68 -4.70 12.43 4.70
N GLN A 69 -3.37 12.28 4.74
CA GLN A 69 -2.72 10.99 4.62
C GLN A 69 -3.01 10.08 5.82
N MET A 70 -3.06 10.63 7.04
CA MET A 70 -3.46 9.85 8.23
C MET A 70 -4.93 9.39 8.14
N HIS A 71 -5.82 10.22 7.58
CA HIS A 71 -7.20 9.85 7.32
C HIS A 71 -7.33 8.75 6.25
N SER A 72 -6.55 8.80 5.17
CA SER A 72 -6.54 7.72 4.16
C SER A 72 -5.98 6.43 4.73
N PHE A 73 -4.88 6.47 5.48
CA PHE A 73 -4.34 5.30 6.19
C PHE A 73 -5.32 4.70 7.18
N THR A 74 -6.03 5.53 7.95
CA THR A 74 -7.05 5.06 8.89
C THR A 74 -8.20 4.39 8.15
N LYS A 75 -8.66 4.97 7.04
CA LYS A 75 -9.73 4.42 6.20
C LYS A 75 -9.31 3.08 5.57
N GLU A 76 -8.10 2.99 5.02
CA GLU A 76 -7.55 1.74 4.48
C GLU A 76 -7.38 0.67 5.57
N ALA A 77 -6.88 1.04 6.75
CA ALA A 77 -6.76 0.13 7.89
C ALA A 77 -8.13 -0.35 8.40
N THR A 78 -9.15 0.51 8.39
CA THR A 78 -10.53 0.13 8.71
C THR A 78 -11.09 -0.83 7.66
N GLN A 79 -10.90 -0.55 6.37
CA GLN A 79 -11.31 -1.44 5.28
C GLN A 79 -10.63 -2.80 5.39
N ILE A 80 -9.31 -2.84 5.60
CA ILE A 80 -8.56 -4.09 5.82
C ILE A 80 -9.11 -4.84 7.03
N ARG A 81 -9.47 -4.14 8.11
CA ARG A 81 -10.04 -4.75 9.31
C ARG A 81 -11.45 -5.31 9.06
N GLU A 82 -12.25 -4.64 8.24
CA GLU A 82 -13.57 -5.11 7.81
C GLU A 82 -13.44 -6.33 6.89
N ASP A 83 -12.56 -6.29 5.90
CA ASP A 83 -12.26 -7.40 5.00
C ASP A 83 -11.75 -8.62 5.78
N LEU A 84 -10.85 -8.42 6.75
CA LEU A 84 -10.36 -9.48 7.65
C LEU A 84 -11.46 -10.02 8.57
N LYS A 85 -12.40 -9.18 9.00
CA LYS A 85 -13.56 -9.62 9.80
C LYS A 85 -14.53 -10.42 8.95
N GLN A 86 -14.76 -10.04 7.70
CA GLN A 86 -15.58 -10.78 6.75
C GLN A 86 -14.98 -12.15 6.44
N VAL A 87 -13.65 -12.22 6.26
CA VAL A 87 -12.91 -13.50 6.16
C VAL A 87 -13.01 -14.31 7.45
N GLN A 88 -12.88 -13.70 8.63
CA GLN A 88 -13.03 -14.40 9.91
C GLN A 88 -14.46 -14.92 10.14
N GLU A 89 -15.50 -14.18 9.76
CA GLU A 89 -16.90 -14.63 9.86
C GLU A 89 -17.16 -15.82 8.92
N VAL A 90 -16.59 -15.83 7.72
CA VAL A 90 -16.60 -16.99 6.80
C VAL A 90 -15.89 -18.22 7.39
N VAL A 91 -14.85 -18.01 8.22
CA VAL A 91 -14.11 -19.09 8.89
C VAL A 91 -14.80 -19.58 10.17
N LYS A 92 -15.66 -18.76 10.80
CA LYS A 92 -16.24 -19.06 12.12
C LYS A 92 -17.43 -20.04 12.08
N ASP A 93 -18.10 -20.18 10.94
CA ASP A 93 -19.09 -21.23 10.74
C ASP A 93 -18.45 -22.49 10.15
N VAL A 94 -17.78 -23.26 10.99
CA VAL A 94 -17.34 -24.63 10.68
C VAL A 94 -18.52 -25.51 10.18
N SER A 95 -19.74 -25.18 10.62
CA SER A 95 -21.00 -25.77 10.15
C SER A 95 -21.34 -25.40 8.69
N SER A 96 -21.12 -24.14 8.27
CA SER A 96 -21.34 -23.70 6.89
C SER A 96 -20.34 -24.35 5.92
N PHE A 97 -19.10 -24.59 6.39
CA PHE A 97 -18.08 -25.30 5.62
C PHE A 97 -18.52 -26.74 5.33
N GLN A 98 -19.06 -27.44 6.33
CA GLN A 98 -19.66 -28.76 6.13
C GLN A 98 -20.87 -28.72 5.19
N GLU A 99 -21.69 -27.66 5.22
CA GLU A 99 -22.84 -27.49 4.34
C GLU A 99 -22.47 -27.22 2.87
N ILE A 100 -21.40 -26.48 2.61
CA ILE A 100 -20.85 -26.29 1.24
C ILE A 100 -20.54 -27.66 0.62
N PHE A 101 -20.00 -28.60 1.39
CA PHE A 101 -19.70 -29.95 0.91
C PHE A 101 -20.92 -30.88 0.79
N LYS A 102 -22.07 -30.52 1.36
CA LYS A 102 -23.33 -31.28 1.22
C LYS A 102 -24.06 -30.99 -0.09
N SER A 103 -23.97 -29.77 -0.62
CA SER A 103 -24.64 -29.38 -1.86
C SER A 103 -23.68 -29.57 -3.05
N PRO A 104 -24.02 -30.40 -4.06
CA PRO A 104 -23.17 -30.60 -5.23
C PRO A 104 -22.79 -29.29 -5.95
N LYS A 105 -23.73 -28.35 -6.02
CA LYS A 105 -23.51 -27.05 -6.68
C LYS A 105 -22.54 -26.15 -5.89
N LEU A 106 -22.74 -26.02 -4.58
CA LEU A 106 -21.88 -25.19 -3.74
C LEU A 106 -20.47 -25.78 -3.65
N LYS A 107 -20.36 -27.12 -3.55
CA LYS A 107 -19.08 -27.84 -3.60
C LYS A 107 -18.33 -27.59 -4.90
N GLY A 108 -19.03 -27.62 -6.04
CA GLY A 108 -18.45 -27.30 -7.35
C GLY A 108 -17.92 -25.87 -7.41
N GLN A 109 -18.76 -24.89 -7.05
CA GLN A 109 -18.37 -23.47 -7.01
C GLN A 109 -17.19 -23.21 -6.07
N TRP A 110 -17.16 -23.87 -4.91
CA TRP A 110 -16.04 -23.77 -3.99
C TRP A 110 -14.76 -24.41 -4.54
N GLY A 111 -14.88 -25.54 -5.23
CA GLY A 111 -13.76 -26.17 -5.93
C GLY A 111 -13.16 -25.26 -6.99
N GLU A 112 -14.00 -24.63 -7.82
CA GLU A 112 -13.58 -23.65 -8.84
C GLU A 112 -12.92 -22.42 -8.22
N ALA A 113 -13.52 -21.84 -7.17
CA ALA A 113 -12.96 -20.69 -6.48
C ALA A 113 -11.62 -21.01 -5.78
N SER A 114 -11.51 -22.21 -5.21
CA SER A 114 -10.27 -22.71 -4.61
C SER A 114 -9.18 -22.92 -5.65
N LEU A 115 -9.52 -23.52 -6.80
CA LEU A 115 -8.59 -23.68 -7.93
C LEU A 115 -8.11 -22.32 -8.43
N GLU A 116 -9.01 -21.36 -8.63
CA GLU A 116 -8.67 -19.99 -9.01
C GLU A 116 -7.73 -19.34 -7.99
N HIS A 117 -8.04 -19.46 -6.71
CA HIS A 117 -7.19 -18.92 -5.66
C HIS A 117 -5.78 -19.51 -5.73
N ILE A 118 -5.65 -20.84 -5.80
CA ILE A 118 -4.37 -21.54 -5.92
C ILE A 118 -3.60 -21.06 -7.16
N LEU A 119 -4.25 -21.00 -8.33
CA LEU A 119 -3.62 -20.54 -9.56
C LEU A 119 -3.12 -19.09 -9.43
N SER A 120 -3.93 -18.20 -8.84
CA SER A 120 -3.58 -16.79 -8.65
C SER A 120 -2.38 -16.58 -7.70
N GLN A 121 -2.19 -17.47 -6.72
CA GLN A 121 -1.08 -17.38 -5.76
C GLN A 121 0.25 -17.87 -6.35
N HIS A 122 0.20 -18.81 -7.30
CA HIS A 122 1.39 -19.47 -7.82
C HIS A 122 1.79 -19.02 -9.23
N PHE A 123 0.86 -18.47 -10.01
CA PHE A 123 1.09 -18.14 -11.41
C PHE A 123 0.61 -16.72 -11.76
N PRO A 124 1.35 -15.97 -12.60
CA PRO A 124 0.84 -14.77 -13.24
C PRO A 124 -0.41 -15.05 -14.07
N GLN A 125 -1.33 -14.09 -14.11
CA GLN A 125 -2.61 -14.20 -14.84
C GLN A 125 -2.44 -14.53 -16.34
N GLU A 126 -1.31 -14.18 -16.95
CA GLU A 126 -1.03 -14.47 -18.35
C GLU A 126 -0.76 -15.95 -18.64
N LEU A 127 -0.29 -16.69 -17.62
CA LEU A 127 0.10 -18.09 -17.73
C LEU A 127 -1.07 -19.05 -17.55
N TYR A 128 -2.23 -18.62 -17.06
CA TYR A 128 -3.39 -19.50 -16.94
C TYR A 128 -4.66 -18.85 -17.48
N LYS A 129 -5.65 -19.67 -17.82
CA LYS A 129 -6.98 -19.19 -18.23
C LYS A 129 -8.03 -20.14 -17.69
N LYS A 130 -9.06 -19.59 -17.06
CA LYS A 130 -10.22 -20.33 -16.54
C LYS A 130 -11.23 -20.62 -17.65
N GLN A 131 -12.05 -21.65 -17.48
CA GLN A 131 -13.18 -21.99 -18.34
C GLN A 131 -12.80 -22.00 -19.83
N TYR A 132 -11.71 -22.70 -20.15
CA TYR A 132 -11.18 -22.74 -21.51
C TYR A 132 -12.02 -23.68 -22.37
N LEU A 133 -12.58 -23.15 -23.46
CA LEU A 133 -13.38 -23.89 -24.42
C LEU A 133 -12.49 -24.40 -25.55
N PHE A 134 -12.45 -25.71 -25.74
CA PHE A 134 -11.77 -26.37 -26.85
C PHE A 134 -12.59 -26.31 -28.14
N SER A 135 -11.96 -26.56 -29.28
CA SER A 135 -12.65 -26.57 -30.57
C SER A 135 -13.73 -27.66 -30.69
N SER A 136 -13.61 -28.71 -29.88
CA SER A 136 -14.60 -29.78 -29.73
C SER A 136 -15.91 -29.34 -29.07
N GLY A 137 -15.92 -28.18 -28.41
CA GLY A 137 -17.04 -27.70 -27.59
C GLY A 137 -16.96 -28.13 -26.11
N GLU A 138 -15.97 -28.93 -25.74
CA GLU A 138 -15.69 -29.28 -24.34
C GLU A 138 -15.02 -28.10 -23.61
N GLN A 139 -15.37 -27.89 -22.35
CA GLN A 139 -14.82 -26.80 -21.53
C GLN A 139 -14.12 -27.38 -20.29
N VAL A 140 -12.87 -26.99 -20.07
CA VAL A 140 -12.08 -27.37 -18.89
C VAL A 140 -12.05 -26.25 -17.85
N ASP A 141 -11.96 -26.59 -16.57
CA ASP A 141 -11.98 -25.64 -15.45
C ASP A 141 -10.88 -24.58 -15.58
N ALA A 142 -9.66 -25.01 -15.92
CA ALA A 142 -8.56 -24.12 -16.24
C ALA A 142 -7.56 -24.74 -17.22
N ILE A 143 -6.75 -23.88 -17.83
CA ILE A 143 -5.53 -24.27 -18.53
C ILE A 143 -4.34 -23.53 -17.94
N LEU A 144 -3.17 -24.17 -18.00
CA LEU A 144 -1.87 -23.55 -17.74
C LEU A 144 -1.04 -23.57 -19.02
N LYS A 145 -0.46 -22.44 -19.39
CA LYS A 145 0.46 -22.31 -20.52
C LYS A 145 1.86 -22.68 -20.04
N LEU A 146 2.45 -23.66 -20.70
CA LEU A 146 3.81 -24.11 -20.44
C LEU A 146 4.83 -23.26 -21.23
N PRO A 147 6.11 -23.23 -20.81
CA PRO A 147 7.15 -22.42 -21.47
C PRO A 147 7.39 -22.76 -22.95
N ASP A 148 7.06 -23.99 -23.37
CA ASP A 148 7.20 -24.47 -24.75
C ASP A 148 5.94 -24.24 -25.60
N SER A 149 5.08 -23.30 -25.18
CA SER A 149 3.80 -22.98 -25.82
C SER A 149 2.76 -24.09 -25.80
N ARG A 150 2.99 -25.19 -25.07
CA ARG A 150 1.98 -26.23 -24.84
C ARG A 150 0.99 -25.79 -23.77
N ILE A 151 -0.18 -26.41 -23.80
CA ILE A 151 -1.28 -26.15 -22.88
C ILE A 151 -1.41 -27.36 -21.95
N LEU A 152 -1.48 -27.14 -20.65
CA LEU A 152 -1.80 -28.17 -19.65
C LEU A 152 -3.24 -27.93 -19.17
N PRO A 153 -4.21 -28.76 -19.58
CA PRO A 153 -5.57 -28.69 -19.07
C PRO A 153 -5.65 -29.16 -17.61
N ILE A 154 -6.47 -28.49 -16.82
CA ILE A 154 -6.69 -28.78 -15.41
C ILE A 154 -8.19 -28.94 -15.17
N ASP A 155 -8.64 -30.18 -15.00
CA ASP A 155 -10.00 -30.54 -14.55
C ASP A 155 -9.90 -31.01 -13.10
N ALA A 156 -10.44 -30.23 -12.16
CA ALA A 156 -10.26 -30.45 -10.72
C ALA A 156 -11.36 -31.34 -10.11
N LYS A 157 -12.04 -32.17 -10.92
CA LYS A 157 -13.20 -32.93 -10.48
C LYS A 157 -12.83 -34.18 -9.68
N PHE A 158 -13.15 -34.18 -8.39
CA PHE A 158 -12.92 -35.33 -7.49
C PHE A 158 -14.16 -36.25 -7.38
N PRO A 159 -14.02 -37.59 -7.57
CA PRO A 159 -15.12 -38.54 -7.39
C PRO A 159 -15.39 -38.80 -5.89
N SER A 160 -16.17 -37.91 -5.26
CA SER A 160 -16.30 -37.90 -3.81
C SER A 160 -17.26 -38.94 -3.22
N GLU A 161 -18.24 -39.42 -3.98
CA GLU A 161 -19.33 -40.24 -3.41
C GLU A 161 -18.83 -41.55 -2.79
N ASN A 162 -18.12 -42.37 -3.58
CA ASN A 162 -17.59 -43.63 -3.08
C ASN A 162 -16.43 -43.44 -2.10
N PHE A 163 -15.70 -42.33 -2.21
CA PHE A 163 -14.71 -41.94 -1.20
C PHE A 163 -15.38 -41.66 0.16
N GLU A 164 -16.44 -40.85 0.18
CA GLU A 164 -17.18 -40.53 1.40
C GLU A 164 -17.80 -41.79 2.02
N LYS A 165 -18.38 -42.69 1.22
CA LYS A 165 -18.87 -44.00 1.70
C LYS A 165 -17.75 -44.85 2.29
N MET A 166 -16.60 -44.94 1.61
CA MET A 166 -15.43 -45.68 2.09
C MET A 166 -14.93 -45.19 3.46
N ILE A 167 -14.95 -43.88 3.71
CA ILE A 167 -14.46 -43.30 4.97
C ILE A 167 -15.47 -43.46 6.12
N ASN A 168 -16.77 -43.37 5.82
CA ASN A 168 -17.82 -43.35 6.84
C ASN A 168 -18.37 -44.75 7.20
N THR A 169 -18.08 -45.78 6.41
CA THR A 169 -18.55 -47.13 6.68
C THR A 169 -17.69 -47.85 7.74
N ALA A 170 -18.35 -48.46 8.72
CA ALA A 170 -17.70 -49.23 9.80
C ALA A 170 -17.36 -50.69 9.41
N SER A 171 -18.08 -51.27 8.45
CA SER A 171 -17.86 -52.64 7.99
C SER A 171 -16.64 -52.73 7.07
N GLU A 172 -15.66 -53.55 7.43
CA GLU A 172 -14.45 -53.74 6.63
C GLU A 172 -14.74 -54.32 5.23
N THR A 173 -15.78 -55.15 5.12
CA THR A 173 -16.22 -55.72 3.83
C THR A 173 -16.75 -54.64 2.89
N GLU A 174 -17.64 -53.77 3.40
CA GLU A 174 -18.21 -52.68 2.62
C GLU A 174 -17.17 -51.61 2.30
N LYS A 175 -16.26 -51.33 3.24
CA LYS A 175 -15.13 -50.42 3.02
C LYS A 175 -14.24 -50.89 1.87
N ASN A 176 -13.92 -52.18 1.82
CA ASN A 176 -13.14 -52.75 0.71
C ASN A 176 -13.88 -52.70 -0.63
N PHE A 177 -15.21 -52.88 -0.61
CA PHE A 177 -16.05 -52.69 -1.78
C PHE A 177 -15.99 -51.23 -2.28
N TYR A 178 -16.30 -50.25 -1.43
CA TYR A 178 -16.27 -48.82 -1.81
C TYR A 178 -14.89 -48.34 -2.23
N LYS A 179 -13.82 -48.88 -1.62
CA LYS A 179 -12.44 -48.62 -2.05
C LYS A 179 -12.22 -49.07 -3.49
N LYS A 180 -12.66 -50.28 -3.85
CA LYS A 180 -12.53 -50.80 -5.22
C LYS A 180 -13.30 -49.93 -6.19
N THR A 181 -14.56 -49.61 -5.88
CA THR A 181 -15.40 -48.76 -6.73
C THR A 181 -14.83 -47.35 -6.89
N PHE A 182 -14.33 -46.73 -5.81
CA PHE A 182 -13.65 -45.44 -5.88
C PHE A 182 -12.45 -45.45 -6.83
N LEU A 183 -11.63 -46.52 -6.79
CA LEU A 183 -10.51 -46.67 -7.72
C LEU A 183 -10.98 -46.81 -9.18
N GLU A 184 -12.10 -47.48 -9.41
CA GLU A 184 -12.72 -47.58 -10.74
C GLU A 184 -13.22 -46.21 -11.22
N ASP A 185 -13.87 -45.43 -10.35
CA ASP A 185 -14.33 -44.07 -10.66
C ASP A 185 -13.16 -43.14 -11.02
N VAL A 186 -12.05 -43.21 -10.26
CA VAL A 186 -10.84 -42.43 -10.54
C VAL A 186 -10.25 -42.81 -11.89
N LYS A 187 -10.13 -44.11 -12.19
CA LYS A 187 -9.63 -44.57 -13.50
C LYS A 187 -10.52 -44.13 -14.65
N PHE A 188 -11.84 -44.22 -14.48
CA PHE A 188 -12.79 -43.73 -15.47
C PHE A 188 -12.61 -42.23 -15.69
N LYS A 189 -12.49 -41.45 -14.63
CA LYS A 189 -12.28 -40.00 -14.70
C LYS A 189 -10.97 -39.64 -15.39
N ILE A 190 -9.86 -40.36 -15.11
CA ILE A 190 -8.58 -40.17 -15.82
C ILE A 190 -8.77 -40.36 -17.33
N ASN A 191 -9.42 -41.45 -17.75
CA ASN A 191 -9.65 -41.73 -19.17
C ASN A 191 -10.59 -40.70 -19.84
N ASP A 192 -11.61 -40.24 -19.13
CA ASP A 192 -12.55 -39.20 -19.57
C ASP A 192 -11.85 -37.84 -19.76
N ILE A 193 -10.98 -37.44 -18.83
CA ILE A 193 -10.17 -36.21 -18.94
C ILE A 193 -9.16 -36.34 -20.09
N ALA A 194 -8.48 -37.48 -20.20
CA ALA A 194 -7.52 -37.73 -21.25
C ALA A 194 -8.15 -37.63 -22.65
N SER A 195 -9.34 -38.22 -22.83
CA SER A 195 -10.03 -38.20 -24.12
C SER A 195 -10.57 -36.82 -24.50
N LYS A 196 -11.03 -36.04 -23.51
CA LYS A 196 -11.62 -34.72 -23.74
C LYS A 196 -10.60 -33.61 -23.94
N TYR A 197 -9.49 -33.65 -23.20
CA TYR A 197 -8.61 -32.49 -23.09
C TYR A 197 -7.16 -32.74 -23.51
N ILE A 198 -6.72 -33.99 -23.66
CA ILE A 198 -5.39 -34.28 -24.25
C ILE A 198 -5.55 -34.41 -25.77
N LEU A 199 -5.57 -33.26 -26.41
CA LEU A 199 -5.72 -33.01 -27.84
C LEU A 199 -4.42 -32.42 -28.44
N PRO A 200 -3.51 -33.26 -28.99
CA PRO A 200 -2.27 -32.77 -29.59
C PRO A 200 -2.47 -31.74 -30.70
N SER A 201 -3.60 -31.79 -31.43
CA SER A 201 -3.99 -30.82 -32.45
C SER A 201 -4.24 -29.42 -31.91
N GLU A 202 -4.61 -29.30 -30.62
CA GLU A 202 -4.82 -28.03 -29.92
C GLU A 202 -3.63 -27.68 -29.00
N GLY A 203 -2.51 -28.41 -29.12
CA GLY A 203 -1.27 -28.13 -28.39
C GLY A 203 -1.29 -28.53 -26.91
N THR A 204 -2.26 -29.34 -26.49
CA THR A 204 -2.36 -29.78 -25.09
C THR A 204 -1.49 -30.99 -24.78
N VAL A 205 -1.12 -31.16 -23.52
CA VAL A 205 -0.37 -32.31 -23.00
C VAL A 205 -0.88 -32.85 -21.69
#